data_AF-A0A1I2MB40-F1
#
_entry.id   AF-A0A1I2MB40-F1
#
_cell.length_a   1.000
_cell.length_b   1.000
_cell.length_c   1.000
_cell.angle_alpha   90.00
_cell.angle_beta   90.00
_cell.angle_gamma   90.00
#
_symmetry.space_group_name_H-M   'P 1'
#
loop_
_entity.id
_entity.type
_entity.pdbx_description
1 polymer ?
#
loop_
_entity_poly.entity_id
_entity_poly.type
_entity_poly.pdbx_seq_one_letter_code
_entity_poly.pdbx_strand_id
1 'polypeptide(L)'
;MPLYRDECVVLRTHKLGEADRIVTMLSRQHGKIRAVAKGVRRTASKFGSRLEPFMVVDAQFYEGRSLDIVTQAESLGSYGAQIVADYGAYTAASAMVETADRLSEADAGLQQYLLLVGALRSLARGEHVTSATLDSYLLRAMSIAGWAPSFRDCAVTGEPGPHSAFVVQLGGVVADHAAPPGTPRLDPDTLQLLGSLLAGDWGTVDASDERTRSRASGVVAAYAQWHLERSLRSLPHVDRTEHPSPVHPTPGGVPAAVAATPAPTLPEPPDPSGNATGNVPDNTPGNPPGNAPDQPSDHGGTPA
;
A
#
# COMPACT_ATOMS: atom_id res chain seq x y z
N MET A 1 -1.31 0.84 -34.53
CA MET A 1 -1.28 1.06 -33.07
C MET A 1 -1.52 -0.29 -32.41
N PRO A 2 -0.75 -0.63 -31.35
CA PRO A 2 -0.78 -1.94 -30.74
C PRO A 2 -2.03 -2.18 -29.89
N LEU A 3 -2.42 -3.45 -29.79
CA LEU A 3 -3.28 -3.93 -28.71
C LEU A 3 -2.40 -4.25 -27.51
N TYR A 4 -2.88 -3.92 -26.32
CA TYR A 4 -2.24 -4.32 -25.08
C TYR A 4 -3.28 -4.75 -24.05
N ARG A 5 -2.86 -5.46 -23.01
CA ARG A 5 -3.74 -6.01 -21.97
C ARG A 5 -3.12 -5.77 -20.60
N ASP A 6 -3.95 -5.43 -19.62
CA ASP A 6 -3.49 -5.19 -18.26
C ASP A 6 -4.61 -5.38 -17.22
N GLU A 7 -4.21 -5.67 -15.99
CA GLU A 7 -5.08 -5.69 -14.83
C GLU A 7 -5.30 -4.25 -14.35
N CYS A 8 -6.56 -3.86 -14.20
CA CYS A 8 -7.00 -2.50 -13.93
C CYS A 8 -8.01 -2.46 -12.80
N VAL A 9 -7.94 -1.43 -11.95
CA VAL A 9 -9.04 -1.05 -11.06
C VAL A 9 -9.72 0.20 -11.58
N VAL A 10 -11.05 0.17 -11.69
CA VAL A 10 -11.84 1.31 -12.18
C VAL A 10 -11.99 2.35 -11.09
N LEU A 11 -11.43 3.54 -11.33
CA LEU A 11 -11.45 4.66 -10.38
C LEU A 11 -12.74 5.47 -10.54
N ARG A 12 -13.07 5.85 -11.77
CA ARG A 12 -14.24 6.68 -12.08
C ARG A 12 -14.68 6.53 -13.53
N THR A 13 -15.92 6.92 -13.79
CA THR A 13 -16.49 6.95 -15.15
C THR A 13 -17.11 8.30 -15.46
N HIS A 14 -17.10 8.67 -16.74
CA HIS A 14 -17.74 9.88 -17.27
C HIS A 14 -18.58 9.52 -18.48
N LYS A 15 -19.77 10.12 -18.62
CA LYS A 15 -20.62 9.91 -19.79
C LYS A 15 -19.91 10.44 -21.05
N LEU A 16 -19.93 9.65 -22.12
CA LEU A 16 -19.48 10.08 -23.45
C LEU A 16 -20.62 9.82 -24.43
N GLY A 17 -21.33 10.89 -24.82
CA GLY A 17 -22.55 10.76 -25.58
C GLY A 17 -23.60 9.88 -24.87
N GLU A 18 -24.44 9.22 -25.67
CA GLU A 18 -25.57 8.45 -25.14
C GLU A 18 -25.22 7.01 -24.76
N ALA A 19 -24.38 6.34 -25.53
CA ALA A 19 -24.13 4.91 -25.37
C ALA A 19 -22.81 4.59 -24.66
N ASP A 20 -21.89 5.55 -24.56
CA ASP A 20 -20.50 5.28 -24.20
C ASP A 20 -20.13 5.94 -22.86
N ARG A 21 -19.02 5.50 -22.29
CA ARG A 21 -18.35 6.17 -21.17
C ARG A 21 -16.86 6.28 -21.41
N ILE A 22 -16.27 7.33 -20.86
CA ILE A 22 -14.83 7.36 -20.57
C ILE A 22 -14.64 6.71 -19.20
N VAL A 23 -13.77 5.73 -19.13
CA VAL A 23 -13.40 5.01 -17.91
C VAL A 23 -11.97 5.40 -17.57
N THR A 24 -11.74 5.83 -16.32
CA THR A 24 -10.41 6.09 -15.79
C THR A 24 -10.05 4.96 -14.84
N MET A 25 -8.92 4.34 -15.10
CA MET A 25 -8.43 3.16 -14.40
C MET A 25 -7.01 3.39 -13.91
N LEU A 26 -6.68 2.79 -12.78
CA LEU A 26 -5.30 2.54 -12.38
C LEU A 26 -4.95 1.12 -12.79
N SER A 27 -3.95 0.96 -13.65
CA SER A 27 -3.49 -0.34 -14.09
C SER A 27 -2.24 -0.78 -13.33
N ARG A 28 -1.96 -2.08 -13.41
CA ARG A 28 -0.85 -2.71 -12.73
C ARG A 28 0.51 -2.38 -13.37
N GLN A 29 0.56 -2.21 -14.69
CA GLN A 29 1.82 -2.08 -15.45
C GLN A 29 1.93 -0.78 -16.25
N HIS A 30 0.83 -0.18 -16.68
CA HIS A 30 0.79 0.99 -17.57
C HIS A 30 0.33 2.26 -16.83
N GLY A 31 0.24 2.20 -15.51
CA GLY A 31 -0.17 3.32 -14.67
C GLY A 31 -1.61 3.76 -14.93
N LYS A 32 -1.83 5.07 -15.05
CA LYS A 32 -3.18 5.63 -15.20
C LYS A 32 -3.66 5.57 -16.65
N ILE A 33 -4.70 4.79 -16.90
CA ILE A 33 -5.30 4.61 -18.23
C ILE A 33 -6.63 5.36 -18.31
N ARG A 34 -6.83 6.08 -19.42
CA ARG A 34 -8.14 6.64 -19.78
C ARG A 34 -8.60 6.04 -21.09
N ALA A 35 -9.73 5.33 -21.06
CA ALA A 35 -10.21 4.60 -22.22
C ALA A 35 -11.72 4.81 -22.45
N VAL A 36 -12.13 4.74 -23.71
CA VAL A 36 -13.53 4.75 -24.12
C VAL A 36 -14.08 3.33 -24.10
N ALA A 37 -15.13 3.12 -23.32
CA ALA A 37 -15.93 1.91 -23.32
C ALA A 37 -17.17 2.12 -24.21
N LYS A 38 -17.05 1.73 -25.48
CA LYS A 38 -18.12 1.90 -26.48
C LYS A 38 -19.33 1.00 -26.17
N GLY A 39 -20.52 1.58 -26.18
CA GLY A 39 -21.78 0.89 -25.95
C GLY A 39 -21.96 0.36 -24.52
N VAL A 40 -21.15 0.80 -23.55
CA VAL A 40 -21.22 0.32 -22.15
C VAL A 40 -22.58 0.61 -21.50
N ARG A 41 -23.28 1.66 -21.94
CA ARG A 41 -24.58 2.07 -21.39
C ARG A 41 -25.77 1.37 -22.05
N ARG A 42 -25.56 0.56 -23.10
CA ARG A 42 -26.64 -0.19 -23.74
C ARG A 42 -27.04 -1.38 -22.87
N THR A 43 -28.33 -1.70 -22.82
CA THR A 43 -28.85 -2.84 -22.05
C THR A 43 -28.17 -4.16 -22.42
N ALA A 44 -27.86 -4.36 -23.70
CA ALA A 44 -27.18 -5.55 -24.23
C ALA A 44 -25.64 -5.38 -24.29
N SER A 45 -25.04 -4.54 -23.44
CA SER A 45 -23.59 -4.31 -23.47
C SER A 45 -22.81 -5.56 -23.06
N LYS A 46 -21.78 -5.91 -23.84
CA LYS A 46 -20.82 -6.96 -23.48
C LYS A 46 -20.04 -6.67 -22.19
N PHE A 47 -19.88 -5.40 -21.84
CA PHE A 47 -19.14 -4.99 -20.66
C PHE A 47 -19.97 -5.11 -19.39
N GLY A 48 -21.29 -4.92 -19.46
CA GLY A 48 -22.17 -4.92 -18.30
C GLY A 48 -21.69 -3.95 -17.21
N SER A 49 -21.77 -4.37 -15.94
CA SER A 49 -21.30 -3.60 -14.78
C SER A 49 -19.79 -3.71 -14.53
N ARG A 50 -19.03 -4.44 -15.35
CA ARG A 50 -17.60 -4.71 -15.10
C ARG A 50 -16.74 -3.45 -15.12
N LEU A 51 -17.19 -2.43 -15.84
CA LEU A 51 -16.50 -1.13 -15.97
C LEU A 51 -17.12 -0.04 -15.10
N GLU A 52 -17.87 -0.42 -14.06
CA GLU A 52 -18.31 0.52 -13.01
C GLU A 52 -17.18 0.76 -11.98
N PRO A 53 -17.23 1.86 -11.21
CA PRO A 53 -16.24 2.13 -10.16
C PRO A 53 -16.05 0.97 -9.18
N PHE A 54 -14.84 0.88 -8.62
CA PHE A 54 -14.41 -0.14 -7.65
C PHE A 54 -14.26 -1.57 -8.19
N MET A 55 -14.55 -1.78 -9.47
CA MET A 55 -14.36 -3.08 -10.12
C MET A 55 -12.88 -3.28 -10.50
N VAL A 56 -12.40 -4.52 -10.38
CA VAL A 56 -11.08 -4.93 -10.87
C VAL A 56 -11.27 -5.82 -12.08
N VAL A 57 -10.61 -5.47 -13.18
CA VAL A 57 -10.78 -6.11 -14.48
C VAL A 57 -9.44 -6.44 -15.11
N ASP A 58 -9.40 -7.53 -15.86
CA ASP A 58 -8.38 -7.75 -16.88
C ASP A 58 -8.93 -7.19 -18.20
N ALA A 59 -8.34 -6.11 -18.69
CA ALA A 59 -8.87 -5.34 -19.81
C ALA A 59 -7.90 -5.32 -20.97
N GLN A 60 -8.44 -5.51 -22.18
CA GLN A 60 -7.71 -5.31 -23.41
C GLN A 60 -8.04 -3.93 -23.99
N PHE A 61 -6.99 -3.24 -24.42
CA PHE A 61 -7.03 -1.90 -24.95
C PHE A 61 -6.49 -1.88 -26.37
N TYR A 62 -7.12 -1.04 -27.20
CA TYR A 62 -6.52 -0.53 -28.42
C TYR A 62 -5.99 0.86 -28.15
N GLU A 63 -4.68 1.05 -28.32
CA GLU A 63 -4.01 2.33 -28.03
C GLU A 63 -4.52 3.43 -28.96
N GLY A 64 -4.99 4.53 -28.35
CA GLY A 64 -5.47 5.71 -29.05
C GLY A 64 -4.51 6.89 -28.93
N ARG A 65 -4.89 8.04 -29.49
CA ARG A 65 -4.04 9.25 -29.43
C ARG A 65 -4.11 9.97 -28.08
N SER A 66 -5.28 9.97 -27.46
CA SER A 66 -5.56 10.66 -26.19
C SER A 66 -6.43 9.86 -25.23
N LEU A 67 -7.25 8.98 -25.78
CA LEU A 67 -8.03 7.99 -25.07
C LEU A 67 -7.88 6.66 -25.79
N ASP A 68 -7.61 5.62 -25.03
CA ASP A 68 -7.62 4.26 -25.55
C ASP A 68 -9.06 3.79 -25.77
N ILE A 69 -9.22 2.60 -26.35
CA ILE A 69 -10.53 1.98 -26.51
C ILE A 69 -10.50 0.63 -25.81
N VAL A 70 -11.43 0.44 -24.87
CA VAL A 70 -11.62 -0.88 -24.25
C VAL A 70 -12.22 -1.82 -25.30
N THR A 71 -11.51 -2.87 -25.67
CA THR A 71 -12.00 -3.88 -26.62
C THR A 71 -12.58 -5.09 -25.91
N GLN A 72 -12.02 -5.49 -24.77
CA GLN A 72 -12.47 -6.60 -23.92
C GLN A 72 -12.27 -6.26 -22.45
N ALA A 73 -13.10 -6.82 -21.57
CA ALA A 73 -12.95 -6.68 -20.12
C ALA A 73 -13.52 -7.93 -19.41
N GLU A 74 -12.69 -8.57 -18.60
CA GLU A 74 -13.04 -9.71 -17.76
C GLU A 74 -12.92 -9.32 -16.30
N SER A 75 -13.87 -9.75 -15.46
CA SER A 75 -13.84 -9.42 -14.03
C SER A 75 -12.82 -10.27 -13.30
N LEU A 76 -11.91 -9.62 -12.59
CA LEU A 76 -11.02 -10.25 -11.60
C LEU A 76 -11.55 -10.05 -10.17
N GLY A 77 -12.20 -8.92 -9.90
CA GLY A 77 -12.78 -8.57 -8.61
C GLY A 77 -14.03 -7.71 -8.76
N SER A 78 -15.08 -8.08 -8.02
CA SER A 78 -16.41 -7.46 -8.13
C SER A 78 -16.85 -6.86 -6.80
N TYR A 79 -16.17 -5.79 -6.38
CA TYR A 79 -16.39 -5.16 -5.07
C TYR A 79 -17.50 -4.11 -5.07
N GLY A 80 -17.83 -3.56 -6.24
CA GLY A 80 -18.73 -2.40 -6.36
C GLY A 80 -20.11 -2.62 -5.75
N ALA A 81 -20.72 -3.80 -5.90
CA ALA A 81 -22.05 -4.06 -5.35
C ALA A 81 -22.08 -4.04 -3.80
N GLN A 82 -21.04 -4.59 -3.16
CA GLN A 82 -20.90 -4.60 -1.70
C GLN A 82 -20.61 -3.19 -1.18
N ILE A 83 -19.67 -2.49 -1.82
CA ILE A 83 -19.29 -1.12 -1.45
C ILE A 83 -20.46 -0.14 -1.59
N VAL A 84 -21.24 -0.22 -2.67
CA VAL A 84 -22.35 0.72 -2.92
C VAL A 84 -23.56 0.46 -2.01
N ALA A 85 -23.67 -0.74 -1.43
CA ALA A 85 -24.76 -1.08 -0.51
C ALA A 85 -24.63 -0.39 0.85
N ASP A 86 -23.43 0.04 1.25
CA ASP A 86 -23.14 0.69 2.52
C ASP A 86 -22.58 2.11 2.27
N TYR A 87 -23.19 3.12 2.89
CA TYR A 87 -22.81 4.52 2.64
C TYR A 87 -21.39 4.85 3.15
N GLY A 88 -21.00 4.28 4.30
CA GLY A 88 -19.66 4.46 4.85
C GLY A 88 -18.60 3.85 3.93
N ALA A 89 -18.81 2.62 3.49
CA ALA A 89 -17.93 1.94 2.53
C ALA A 89 -17.87 2.69 1.20
N TYR A 90 -19.00 3.17 0.66
CA TYR A 90 -19.05 3.94 -0.58
C TYR A 90 -18.21 5.21 -0.49
N THR A 91 -18.34 5.97 0.59
CA THR A 91 -17.63 7.25 0.77
C THR A 91 -16.13 7.02 1.02
N ALA A 92 -15.78 6.00 1.81
CA ALA A 92 -14.39 5.57 2.01
C ALA A 92 -13.74 5.11 0.68
N ALA A 93 -14.38 4.22 -0.06
CA ALA A 93 -13.89 3.75 -1.36
C ALA A 93 -13.71 4.91 -2.36
N SER A 94 -14.66 5.85 -2.35
CA SER A 94 -14.58 7.07 -3.18
C SER A 94 -13.34 7.91 -2.83
N ALA A 95 -13.01 8.05 -1.55
CA ALA A 95 -11.80 8.72 -1.12
C ALA A 95 -10.53 7.96 -1.49
N MET A 96 -10.55 6.63 -1.42
CA MET A 96 -9.42 5.80 -1.83
C MET A 96 -9.11 5.96 -3.33
N VAL A 97 -10.12 5.82 -4.20
CA VAL A 97 -9.95 5.93 -5.65
C VAL A 97 -9.64 7.35 -6.11
N GLU A 98 -10.18 8.38 -5.44
CA GLU A 98 -9.81 9.78 -5.73
C GLU A 98 -8.37 10.06 -5.35
N THR A 99 -7.91 9.52 -4.22
CA THR A 99 -6.50 9.63 -3.80
C THR A 99 -5.59 8.93 -4.81
N ALA A 100 -5.93 7.71 -5.22
CA ALA A 100 -5.18 7.01 -6.27
C ALA A 100 -5.14 7.81 -7.59
N ASP A 101 -6.27 8.37 -8.03
CA ASP A 101 -6.35 9.16 -9.27
C ASP A 101 -5.37 10.35 -9.25
N ARG A 102 -5.13 10.93 -8.07
CA ARG A 102 -4.23 12.08 -7.88
C ARG A 102 -2.76 11.71 -7.76
N LEU A 103 -2.46 10.64 -7.04
CA LEU A 103 -1.09 10.16 -6.88
C LEU A 103 -0.52 9.55 -8.18
N SER A 104 -1.39 9.23 -9.14
CA SER A 104 -1.06 8.44 -10.33
C SER A 104 -0.88 9.25 -11.62
N GLU A 105 -0.52 10.54 -11.56
CA GLU A 105 -0.47 11.42 -12.74
C GLU A 105 0.75 11.20 -13.67
N ALA A 106 1.84 10.54 -13.23
CA ALA A 106 3.08 10.45 -14.03
C ALA A 106 3.72 9.06 -14.13
N ASP A 107 3.63 8.21 -13.10
CA ASP A 107 4.13 6.82 -13.16
C ASP A 107 3.54 6.05 -11.98
N ALA A 108 2.33 5.54 -12.15
CA ALA A 108 1.64 4.88 -11.05
C ALA A 108 2.20 3.48 -10.86
N GLY A 109 3.04 3.31 -9.85
CA GLY A 109 3.74 2.06 -9.59
C GLY A 109 2.81 0.92 -9.18
N LEU A 110 3.27 -0.32 -9.43
CA LEU A 110 2.66 -1.57 -8.98
C LEU A 110 2.19 -1.53 -7.52
N GLN A 111 2.93 -0.86 -6.64
CA GLN A 111 2.59 -0.73 -5.23
C GLN A 111 1.28 0.03 -4.98
N GLN A 112 1.01 1.12 -5.71
CA GLN A 112 -0.24 1.87 -5.57
C GLN A 112 -1.44 1.03 -6.04
N TYR A 113 -1.26 0.31 -7.17
CA TYR A 113 -2.28 -0.61 -7.67
C TYR A 113 -2.61 -1.70 -6.65
N LEU A 114 -1.59 -2.41 -6.14
CA LEU A 114 -1.78 -3.48 -5.17
C LEU A 114 -2.41 -2.99 -3.87
N LEU A 115 -1.98 -1.83 -3.38
CA LEU A 115 -2.52 -1.21 -2.17
C LEU A 115 -4.01 -0.86 -2.34
N LEU A 116 -4.39 -0.23 -3.45
CA LEU A 116 -5.79 0.13 -3.72
C LEU A 116 -6.68 -1.10 -3.86
N VAL A 117 -6.25 -2.10 -4.64
CA VAL A 117 -7.01 -3.35 -4.81
C VAL A 117 -7.18 -4.08 -3.47
N GLY A 118 -6.13 -4.13 -2.64
CA GLY A 118 -6.20 -4.70 -1.30
C GLY A 118 -7.17 -3.95 -0.39
N ALA A 119 -7.09 -2.62 -0.36
CA ALA A 119 -7.98 -1.78 0.46
C ALA A 119 -9.45 -1.92 0.05
N LEU A 120 -9.76 -1.87 -1.25
CA LEU A 120 -11.13 -2.04 -1.75
C LEU A 120 -11.68 -3.44 -1.44
N ARG A 121 -10.84 -4.49 -1.52
CA ARG A 121 -11.23 -5.86 -1.15
C ARG A 121 -11.54 -5.96 0.33
N SER A 122 -10.64 -5.48 1.19
CA SER A 122 -10.81 -5.47 2.65
C SER A 122 -12.09 -4.73 3.05
N LEU A 123 -12.31 -3.55 2.45
CA LEU A 123 -13.48 -2.72 2.67
C LEU A 123 -14.78 -3.43 2.24
N ALA A 124 -14.80 -4.03 1.06
CA ALA A 124 -15.97 -4.73 0.54
C ALA A 124 -16.34 -5.98 1.37
N ARG A 125 -15.34 -6.62 1.98
CA ARG A 125 -15.51 -7.79 2.85
C ARG A 125 -15.79 -7.42 4.31
N GLY A 126 -15.69 -6.14 4.68
CA GLY A 126 -15.85 -5.69 6.06
C GLY A 126 -14.83 -6.31 7.02
N GLU A 127 -13.59 -6.52 6.55
CA GLU A 127 -12.54 -7.17 7.35
C GLU A 127 -12.11 -6.33 8.55
N HIS A 128 -12.14 -5.00 8.40
CA HIS A 128 -11.83 -4.02 9.44
C HIS A 128 -12.87 -2.90 9.44
N VAL A 129 -12.83 -2.07 10.47
CA VAL A 129 -13.63 -0.84 10.53
C VAL A 129 -13.35 0.02 9.29
N THR A 130 -14.42 0.57 8.71
CA THR A 130 -14.38 1.38 7.49
C THR A 130 -13.39 2.55 7.57
N SER A 131 -13.42 3.32 8.67
CA SER A 131 -12.52 4.45 8.92
C SER A 131 -11.06 4.00 8.99
N ALA A 132 -10.77 2.92 9.72
CA ALA A 132 -9.43 2.36 9.84
C ALA A 132 -8.87 1.86 8.49
N THR A 133 -9.72 1.23 7.66
CA THR A 133 -9.32 0.81 6.30
C THR A 133 -8.96 2.01 5.43
N LEU A 134 -9.77 3.08 5.48
CA LEU A 134 -9.49 4.33 4.78
C LEU A 134 -8.20 4.97 5.27
N ASP A 135 -8.04 5.13 6.58
CA ASP A 135 -6.91 5.83 7.17
C ASP A 135 -5.59 5.11 6.91
N SER A 136 -5.58 3.77 7.04
CA SER A 136 -4.42 2.95 6.68
C SER A 136 -4.09 3.09 5.19
N TYR A 137 -5.09 3.04 4.31
CA TYR A 137 -4.88 3.25 2.89
C TYR A 137 -4.26 4.61 2.59
N LEU A 138 -4.81 5.70 3.15
CA LEU A 138 -4.31 7.06 2.90
C LEU A 138 -2.85 7.21 3.35
N LEU A 139 -2.53 6.79 4.58
CA LEU A 139 -1.17 6.85 5.11
C LEU A 139 -0.17 6.09 4.24
N ARG A 140 -0.54 4.87 3.83
CA ARG A 140 0.34 4.00 3.04
C ARG A 140 0.46 4.49 1.60
N ALA A 141 -0.62 4.98 1.00
CA ALA A 141 -0.61 5.55 -0.34
C ALA A 141 0.27 6.81 -0.41
N MET A 142 0.17 7.69 0.57
CA MET A 142 1.04 8.86 0.71
C MET A 142 2.50 8.47 0.93
N SER A 143 2.76 7.44 1.75
CA SER A 143 4.11 6.95 1.99
C SER A 143 4.76 6.39 0.72
N ILE A 144 4.01 5.63 -0.08
CA ILE A 144 4.47 5.16 -1.41
C ILE A 144 4.74 6.35 -2.35
N ALA A 145 3.99 7.44 -2.23
CA ALA A 145 4.21 8.66 -3.00
C ALA A 145 5.38 9.54 -2.49
N GLY A 146 6.10 9.11 -1.45
CA GLY A 146 7.24 9.82 -0.89
C GLY A 146 6.90 10.80 0.24
N TRP A 147 5.66 10.81 0.72
CA TRP A 147 5.20 11.62 1.85
C TRP A 147 4.90 10.74 3.06
N ALA A 148 5.90 9.95 3.48
CA ALA A 148 5.76 9.10 4.64
C ALA A 148 5.79 9.95 5.93
N PRO A 149 4.73 9.94 6.76
CA PRO A 149 4.75 10.68 8.01
C PRO A 149 5.62 10.00 9.06
N SER A 150 6.29 10.80 9.89
CA SER A 150 6.89 10.30 11.13
C SER A 150 5.93 10.38 12.31
N PHE A 151 5.80 9.28 13.05
CA PHE A 151 5.00 9.21 14.28
C PHE A 151 5.83 8.92 15.53
N ARG A 152 7.16 8.84 15.41
CA ARG A 152 8.06 8.53 16.53
C ARG A 152 9.24 9.49 16.59
N ASP A 153 10.09 9.46 15.57
CA ASP A 153 11.33 10.22 15.53
C ASP A 153 11.08 11.61 14.94
N CYS A 154 11.87 12.61 15.31
CA CYS A 154 11.62 13.97 14.86
C CYS A 154 11.76 14.07 13.34
N ALA A 155 10.70 14.50 12.65
CA ALA A 155 10.66 14.64 11.20
C ALA A 155 11.63 15.70 10.64
N VAL A 156 12.13 16.60 11.49
CA VAL A 156 13.06 17.69 11.11
C VAL A 156 14.50 17.35 11.48
N THR A 157 14.74 16.92 12.72
CA THR A 157 16.11 16.74 13.25
C THR A 157 16.58 15.29 13.21
N GLY A 158 15.67 14.33 13.05
CA GLY A 158 15.96 12.90 13.18
C GLY A 158 16.19 12.42 14.62
N GLU A 159 15.98 13.28 15.62
CA GLU A 159 16.13 12.90 17.03
C GLU A 159 15.18 11.73 17.38
N PRO A 160 15.68 10.65 18.01
CA PRO A 160 14.84 9.53 18.41
C PRO A 160 13.69 9.95 19.32
N GLY A 161 12.52 9.35 19.11
CA GLY A 161 11.34 9.60 19.94
C GLY A 161 11.41 9.03 21.37
N PRO A 162 10.35 9.22 22.16
CA PRO A 162 9.02 9.65 21.71
C PRO A 162 8.86 11.18 21.64
N HIS A 163 8.34 11.65 20.50
CA HIS A 163 7.89 13.04 20.33
C HIS A 163 6.35 13.08 20.23
N SER A 164 5.74 14.17 20.69
CA SER A 164 4.26 14.31 20.73
C SER A 164 3.72 15.51 19.94
N ALA A 165 4.54 16.51 19.67
CA ALA A 165 4.16 17.69 18.92
C ALA A 165 4.06 17.31 17.43
N PHE A 166 2.85 17.31 16.86
CA PHE A 166 2.62 16.89 15.47
C PHE A 166 2.41 18.10 14.57
N VAL A 167 3.26 18.23 13.55
CA VAL A 167 3.21 19.32 12.57
C VAL A 167 3.08 18.71 11.18
N VAL A 168 1.89 18.82 10.60
CA VAL A 168 1.58 18.28 9.27
C VAL A 168 2.57 18.80 8.21
N GLN A 169 2.86 20.09 8.25
CA GLN A 169 3.74 20.78 7.29
C GLN A 169 5.20 20.35 7.39
N LEU A 170 5.62 19.83 8.54
CA LEU A 170 6.98 19.34 8.78
C LEU A 170 7.06 17.82 8.66
N GLY A 171 6.00 17.16 8.20
CA GLY A 171 6.02 15.73 7.89
C GLY A 171 5.78 14.79 9.07
N GLY A 172 5.42 15.28 10.27
CA GLY A 172 5.10 14.39 11.37
C GLY A 172 5.34 14.97 12.76
N VAL A 173 5.68 14.08 13.71
CA VAL A 173 6.10 14.50 15.04
C VAL A 173 7.45 15.21 15.00
N VAL A 174 7.63 16.22 15.86
CA VAL A 174 8.87 16.99 15.98
C VAL A 174 9.29 17.15 17.43
N ALA A 175 10.60 17.29 17.65
CA ALA A 175 11.17 17.58 18.96
C ALA A 175 10.68 18.93 19.48
N ASP A 176 10.58 19.08 20.80
CA ASP A 176 9.99 20.27 21.44
C ASP A 176 10.66 21.58 21.04
N HIS A 177 11.98 21.56 20.84
CA HIS A 177 12.76 22.72 20.42
C HIS A 177 12.59 23.06 18.93
N ALA A 178 12.15 22.09 18.11
CA ALA A 178 11.85 22.26 16.70
C ALA A 178 10.36 22.57 16.45
N ALA A 179 9.51 22.43 17.48
CA ALA A 179 8.07 22.66 17.39
C ALA A 179 7.76 24.17 17.39
N PRO A 180 7.01 24.69 16.39
CA PRO A 180 6.47 26.03 16.45
C PRO A 180 5.59 26.25 17.71
N PRO A 181 5.55 27.46 18.27
CA PRO A 181 4.69 27.76 19.42
C PRO A 181 3.21 27.43 19.14
N GLY A 182 2.56 26.75 20.09
CA GLY A 182 1.14 26.37 19.96
C GLY A 182 0.88 25.10 19.16
N THR A 183 1.92 24.35 18.78
CA THR A 183 1.77 23.06 18.09
C THR A 183 0.90 22.09 18.90
N PRO A 184 -0.12 21.45 18.30
CA PRO A 184 -0.93 20.46 18.98
C PRO A 184 -0.10 19.23 19.34
N ARG A 185 -0.39 18.65 20.50
CA ARG A 185 0.22 17.41 20.97
C ARG A 185 -0.76 16.26 20.86
N LEU A 186 -0.30 15.16 20.28
CA LEU A 186 -1.06 13.92 20.21
C LEU A 186 -0.76 13.06 21.44
N ASP A 187 -1.79 12.37 21.95
CA ASP A 187 -1.60 11.39 23.01
C ASP A 187 -0.88 10.13 22.50
N PRO A 188 -0.23 9.36 23.40
CA PRO A 188 0.54 8.18 23.02
C PRO A 188 -0.28 7.12 22.27
N ASP A 189 -1.54 6.90 22.65
CA ASP A 189 -2.41 5.88 22.05
C ASP A 189 -2.74 6.25 20.59
N THR A 190 -2.99 7.53 20.33
CA THR A 190 -3.21 8.06 18.97
C THR A 190 -1.94 7.90 18.11
N LEU A 191 -0.75 8.18 18.66
CA LEU A 191 0.52 8.00 17.93
C LEU A 191 0.81 6.53 17.63
N GLN A 192 0.54 5.63 18.59
CA GLN A 192 0.65 4.19 18.39
C GLN A 192 -0.30 3.69 17.31
N LEU A 193 -1.57 4.16 17.32
CA LEU A 193 -2.54 3.81 16.30
C LEU A 193 -2.11 4.31 14.91
N LEU A 194 -1.65 5.55 14.79
CA LEU A 194 -1.14 6.11 13.52
C LEU A 194 0.04 5.30 12.97
N GLY A 195 0.99 4.91 13.83
CA GLY A 195 2.08 4.01 13.46
C GLY A 195 1.59 2.63 13.01
N SER A 196 0.59 2.06 13.69
CA SER A 196 0.02 0.75 13.37
C SER A 196 -0.75 0.77 12.04
N LEU A 197 -1.54 1.82 11.79
CA LEU A 197 -2.22 2.05 10.51
C LEU A 197 -1.23 2.16 9.34
N LEU A 198 -0.11 2.86 9.54
CA LEU A 198 0.95 2.99 8.54
C LEU A 198 1.67 1.66 8.28
N ALA A 199 1.95 0.89 9.33
CA ALA A 199 2.61 -0.41 9.24
C ALA A 199 1.67 -1.53 8.71
N GLY A 200 0.35 -1.34 8.81
CA GLY A 200 -0.64 -2.39 8.54
C GLY A 200 -0.73 -3.44 9.65
N ASP A 201 -0.48 -3.06 10.91
CA ASP A 201 -0.67 -3.91 12.07
C ASP A 201 -2.13 -3.89 12.53
N TRP A 202 -2.94 -4.74 11.91
CA TRP A 202 -4.38 -4.80 12.19
C TRP A 202 -4.72 -5.29 13.59
N GLY A 203 -3.83 -6.04 14.26
CA GLY A 203 -4.07 -6.49 15.63
C GLY A 203 -4.20 -5.33 16.61
N THR A 204 -3.31 -4.34 16.47
CA THR A 204 -3.38 -3.10 17.28
C THR A 204 -4.51 -2.19 16.81
N VAL A 205 -4.73 -2.08 15.49
CA VAL A 205 -5.78 -1.21 14.92
C VAL A 205 -7.17 -1.65 15.35
N ASP A 206 -7.48 -2.94 15.25
CA ASP A 206 -8.81 -3.48 15.58
C ASP A 206 -9.08 -3.48 17.09
N ALA A 207 -8.03 -3.51 17.92
CA ALA A 207 -8.14 -3.42 19.38
C ALA A 207 -8.30 -1.97 19.91
N SER A 208 -8.08 -0.96 19.07
CA SER A 208 -8.18 0.44 19.47
C SER A 208 -9.62 0.85 19.81
N ASP A 209 -9.78 1.86 20.66
CA ASP A 209 -11.10 2.39 20.98
C ASP A 209 -11.56 3.45 19.96
N GLU A 210 -12.87 3.73 19.93
CA GLU A 210 -13.45 4.66 18.96
C GLU A 210 -12.92 6.08 19.09
N ARG A 211 -12.60 6.51 20.30
CA ARG A 211 -12.09 7.86 20.54
C ARG A 211 -10.71 8.04 19.90
N THR A 212 -9.85 7.03 20.02
CA THR A 212 -8.50 7.00 19.47
C THR A 212 -8.55 6.92 17.95
N ARG A 213 -9.44 6.08 17.39
CA ARG A 213 -9.70 6.03 15.95
C ARG A 213 -10.15 7.37 15.40
N SER A 214 -11.17 7.98 16.01
CA SER A 214 -11.68 9.30 15.62
C SER A 214 -10.58 10.39 15.64
N ARG A 215 -9.68 10.39 16.63
CA ARG A 215 -8.52 11.30 16.69
C ARG A 215 -7.53 11.03 15.57
N ALA A 216 -7.16 9.77 15.36
CA ALA A 216 -6.25 9.36 14.28
C ALA A 216 -6.81 9.75 12.90
N SER A 217 -8.10 9.49 12.63
CA SER A 217 -8.76 9.89 11.38
C SER A 217 -8.68 11.39 11.12
N GLY A 218 -8.82 12.21 12.17
CA GLY A 218 -8.65 13.67 12.07
C GLY A 218 -7.23 14.05 11.62
N VAL A 219 -6.21 13.41 12.20
CA VAL A 219 -4.79 13.63 11.85
C VAL A 219 -4.51 13.17 10.41
N VAL A 220 -4.97 11.97 10.03
CA VAL A 220 -4.77 11.41 8.68
C VAL A 220 -5.44 12.29 7.62
N ALA A 221 -6.68 12.73 7.87
CA ALA A 221 -7.40 13.61 6.96
C ALA A 221 -6.69 14.95 6.78
N ALA A 222 -6.19 15.56 7.87
CA ALA A 222 -5.42 16.80 7.80
C ALA A 222 -4.11 16.62 7.02
N TYR A 223 -3.39 15.51 7.26
CA TYR A 223 -2.15 15.19 6.58
C TYR A 223 -2.34 14.96 5.08
N ALA A 224 -3.38 14.20 4.70
CA ALA A 224 -3.73 13.95 3.30
C ALA A 224 -4.17 15.22 2.57
N GLN A 225 -4.97 16.06 3.20
CA GLN A 225 -5.40 17.33 2.59
C GLN A 225 -4.22 18.28 2.33
N TRP A 226 -3.27 18.34 3.25
CA TRP A 226 -2.08 19.19 3.09
C TRP A 226 -1.23 18.75 1.88
N HIS A 227 -0.86 17.46 1.81
CA HIS A 227 0.08 16.97 0.79
C HIS A 227 -0.54 16.84 -0.59
N LEU A 228 -1.86 16.65 -0.70
CA LEU A 228 -2.51 16.52 -2.00
C LEU A 228 -2.79 17.88 -2.69
N GLU A 229 -2.43 19.01 -2.04
CA GLU A 229 -2.50 20.44 -2.46
C GLU A 229 -3.87 20.98 -2.92
N ARG A 230 -4.71 20.13 -3.49
CA ARG A 230 -6.12 20.32 -3.79
C ARG A 230 -6.89 19.51 -2.75
N SER A 231 -7.96 20.04 -2.18
CA SER A 231 -8.79 19.27 -1.25
C SER A 231 -9.40 18.05 -1.95
N LEU A 232 -9.32 16.86 -1.35
CA LEU A 232 -10.06 15.67 -1.79
C LEU A 232 -11.55 15.96 -1.70
N ARG A 233 -12.28 15.86 -2.81
CA ARG A 233 -13.72 16.18 -2.86
C ARG A 233 -14.55 15.18 -2.07
N SER A 234 -14.06 13.96 -1.97
CA SER A 234 -14.64 12.87 -1.20
C SER A 234 -14.47 13.01 0.30
N LEU A 235 -13.38 13.60 0.80
CA LEU A 235 -13.09 13.67 2.25
C LEU A 235 -14.19 14.37 3.09
N PRO A 236 -14.82 15.46 2.63
CA PRO A 236 -15.97 16.05 3.32
C PRO A 236 -17.20 15.14 3.42
N HIS A 237 -17.31 14.15 2.53
CA HIS A 237 -18.44 13.22 2.46
C HIS A 237 -18.18 11.89 3.18
N VAL A 238 -16.95 11.65 3.66
CA VAL A 238 -16.61 10.44 4.41
C VAL A 238 -17.49 10.38 5.65
N ASP A 239 -18.27 9.30 5.75
CA ASP A 239 -19.05 9.02 6.94
C ASP A 239 -18.09 8.70 8.10
N ARG A 240 -18.14 9.55 9.12
CA ARG A 240 -17.35 9.38 10.35
C ARG A 240 -18.22 8.88 11.50
N THR A 241 -19.49 8.60 11.23
CA THR A 241 -20.39 7.97 12.19
C THR A 241 -20.29 6.46 12.01
N GLU A 242 -19.83 5.77 13.05
CA GLU A 242 -19.82 4.31 13.01
C GLU A 242 -21.27 3.79 13.05
N HIS A 243 -21.74 3.29 11.91
CA HIS A 243 -22.96 2.48 11.86
C HIS A 243 -22.57 1.00 11.83
N PRO A 244 -23.18 0.15 12.68
CA PRO A 244 -22.95 -1.29 12.58
C PRO A 244 -23.38 -1.74 11.19
N SER A 245 -22.40 -2.19 10.40
CA SER A 245 -22.63 -2.62 9.03
C SER A 245 -23.59 -3.81 9.05
N PRO A 246 -24.64 -3.85 8.20
CA PRO A 246 -25.54 -4.98 8.16
C PRO A 246 -24.76 -6.23 7.73
N VAL A 247 -24.64 -7.19 8.64
CA VAL A 247 -24.06 -8.50 8.34
C VAL A 247 -24.89 -9.13 7.23
N HIS A 248 -24.36 -9.13 6.01
CA HIS A 248 -25.00 -9.80 4.90
C HIS A 248 -24.82 -11.32 5.07
N PRO A 249 -25.90 -12.11 5.15
CA PRO A 249 -25.78 -13.55 5.12
C PRO A 249 -25.15 -13.96 3.79
N THR A 250 -24.04 -14.69 3.87
CA THR A 250 -23.39 -15.31 2.71
C THR A 250 -24.42 -16.20 1.98
N PRO A 251 -24.72 -15.99 0.69
CA PRO A 251 -25.52 -16.95 -0.05
C PRO A 251 -24.71 -18.24 -0.14
N GLY A 252 -25.32 -19.36 0.26
CA GLY A 252 -24.66 -20.64 0.49
C GLY A 252 -23.62 -21.03 -0.56
N GLY A 253 -22.41 -21.32 -0.07
CA GLY A 253 -21.35 -22.00 -0.78
C GLY A 253 -20.90 -23.21 0.04
N VAL A 254 -21.18 -24.40 -0.52
CA VAL A 254 -20.59 -25.75 -0.35
C VAL A 254 -19.51 -25.92 0.74
N PRO A 255 -19.53 -26.99 1.56
CA PRO A 255 -18.51 -27.22 2.58
C PRO A 255 -17.12 -27.36 1.94
N ALA A 256 -16.23 -26.41 2.24
CA ALA A 256 -14.82 -26.49 1.90
C ALA A 256 -14.12 -27.43 2.90
N ALA A 257 -14.16 -28.73 2.60
CA ALA A 257 -13.20 -29.69 3.13
C ALA A 257 -12.07 -29.84 2.12
N VAL A 258 -11.04 -28.99 2.20
CA VAL A 258 -9.67 -29.35 1.80
C VAL A 258 -8.72 -28.70 2.78
N ALA A 259 -8.11 -29.55 3.59
CA ALA A 259 -7.09 -29.20 4.56
C ALA A 259 -5.89 -28.52 3.88
N ALA A 260 -5.36 -27.49 4.54
CA ALA A 260 -4.06 -26.93 4.27
C ALA A 260 -3.01 -28.06 4.30
N THR A 261 -2.37 -28.31 3.16
CA THR A 261 -1.14 -29.10 3.09
C THR A 261 0.00 -28.17 3.50
N PRO A 262 0.79 -28.47 4.55
CA PRO A 262 1.96 -27.67 4.89
C PRO A 262 3.08 -27.87 3.87
N ALA A 263 3.83 -26.80 3.60
CA ALA A 263 5.00 -26.79 2.73
C ALA A 263 6.08 -27.78 3.20
N PRO A 264 6.86 -28.41 2.29
CA PRO A 264 7.90 -29.35 2.67
C PRO A 264 9.09 -28.64 3.33
N THR A 265 9.49 -29.16 4.50
CA THR A 265 10.66 -28.75 5.27
C THR A 265 11.94 -29.22 4.56
N LEU A 266 12.89 -28.31 4.35
CA LEU A 266 14.25 -28.66 3.90
C LEU A 266 15.00 -29.41 5.01
N PRO A 267 15.81 -30.44 4.69
CA PRO A 267 16.59 -31.14 5.71
C PRO A 267 17.79 -30.32 6.18
N GLU A 268 18.00 -30.30 7.50
CA GLU A 268 19.19 -29.74 8.16
C GLU A 268 20.48 -30.52 7.83
N PRO A 269 21.65 -29.86 7.83
CA PRO A 269 22.93 -30.53 7.65
C PRO A 269 23.32 -31.36 8.88
N PRO A 270 24.03 -32.50 8.71
CA PRO A 270 24.43 -33.35 9.83
C PRO A 270 25.57 -32.72 10.64
N ASP A 271 25.40 -32.73 11.96
CA ASP A 271 26.37 -32.32 12.98
C ASP A 271 27.56 -33.31 13.04
N PRO A 272 28.83 -32.84 13.13
CA PRO A 272 29.99 -33.70 13.09
C PRO A 272 30.41 -34.13 14.49
N SER A 273 29.80 -35.18 15.03
CA SER A 273 30.38 -35.89 16.18
C SER A 273 30.04 -37.38 16.15
N GLY A 274 30.98 -38.17 15.64
CA GLY A 274 30.86 -39.63 15.56
C GLY A 274 32.22 -40.26 15.28
N ASN A 275 32.95 -40.55 16.36
CA ASN A 275 34.22 -41.29 16.38
C ASN A 275 34.15 -42.57 15.54
N ALA A 276 35.10 -42.73 14.62
CA ALA A 276 35.48 -44.04 14.08
C ALA A 276 37.00 -44.16 14.04
N THR A 277 37.45 -45.18 14.75
CA THR A 277 38.80 -45.61 15.08
C THR A 277 39.58 -46.10 13.86
N GLY A 278 40.88 -45.80 13.80
CA GLY A 278 41.91 -46.69 13.27
C GLY A 278 42.27 -46.56 11.79
N ASN A 279 43.39 -45.89 11.48
CA ASN A 279 44.64 -46.56 11.13
C ASN A 279 45.75 -45.52 10.87
N VAL A 280 46.87 -45.69 11.57
CA VAL A 280 48.15 -45.02 11.29
C VAL A 280 48.95 -45.94 10.37
N PRO A 281 49.62 -45.38 9.35
CA PRO A 281 51.02 -45.70 9.22
C PRO A 281 51.89 -44.44 9.18
N ASP A 282 53.00 -44.60 9.87
CA ASP A 282 54.11 -43.71 10.11
C ASP A 282 54.96 -43.52 8.83
N ASN A 283 55.36 -42.28 8.54
CA ASN A 283 56.62 -41.98 7.86
C ASN A 283 56.97 -40.49 7.99
N THR A 284 57.80 -40.17 8.96
CA THR A 284 58.69 -38.97 8.97
C THR A 284 59.85 -39.19 7.97
N PRO A 285 60.79 -38.26 7.68
CA PRO A 285 60.91 -36.84 8.03
C PRO A 285 61.40 -35.92 6.89
N GLY A 286 61.37 -34.60 7.11
CA GLY A 286 62.10 -33.64 6.29
C GLY A 286 61.93 -32.19 6.75
N ASN A 287 62.79 -31.75 7.67
CA ASN A 287 62.90 -30.36 8.13
C ASN A 287 63.95 -29.60 7.27
N PRO A 288 64.27 -28.32 7.55
CA PRO A 288 63.98 -27.09 6.80
C PRO A 288 65.27 -26.54 6.12
N PRO A 289 65.41 -25.27 5.66
CA PRO A 289 65.49 -24.05 6.49
C PRO A 289 64.72 -22.87 5.84
N GLY A 290 64.51 -21.69 6.43
CA GLY A 290 65.14 -21.01 7.55
C GLY A 290 65.54 -19.58 7.12
N ASN A 291 65.27 -18.63 8.01
CA ASN A 291 65.74 -17.23 8.11
C ASN A 291 65.27 -16.23 7.03
N ALA A 292 64.40 -15.24 7.32
CA ALA A 292 64.43 -14.16 8.33
C ALA A 292 65.38 -12.99 7.94
N PRO A 293 65.31 -11.82 8.61
CA PRO A 293 64.71 -10.59 8.09
C PRO A 293 65.73 -9.44 8.00
N ASP A 294 65.36 -8.27 7.44
CA ASP A 294 65.81 -6.99 8.03
C ASP A 294 65.09 -5.76 7.46
N GLN A 295 64.91 -4.77 8.33
CA GLN A 295 64.29 -3.46 8.11
C GLN A 295 65.30 -2.41 7.56
N PRO A 296 65.25 -1.10 7.91
CA PRO A 296 64.68 -0.02 7.10
C PRO A 296 65.70 1.13 6.81
N SER A 297 65.36 2.10 5.95
CA SER A 297 65.81 3.50 6.09
C SER A 297 65.30 4.42 4.98
N ASP A 298 64.41 5.33 5.38
CA ASP A 298 64.49 6.80 5.32
C ASP A 298 65.29 7.58 4.24
N HIS A 299 64.79 8.80 4.02
CA HIS A 299 65.40 10.03 3.50
C HIS A 299 65.29 10.39 1.99
N GLY A 300 64.48 11.43 1.75
CA GLY A 300 65.05 12.74 1.40
C GLY A 300 64.67 13.35 0.04
N GLY A 301 64.12 14.57 0.06
CA GLY A 301 64.50 15.62 -0.90
C GLY A 301 63.47 16.07 -1.95
N THR A 302 62.86 17.24 -1.69
CA THR A 302 62.38 18.27 -2.65
C THR A 302 63.52 18.75 -3.60
N PRO A 303 63.34 19.75 -4.51
CA PRO A 303 62.15 20.35 -5.13
C PRO A 303 62.27 20.56 -6.67
N ALA A 304 61.15 20.94 -7.31
CA ALA A 304 61.06 21.99 -8.34
C ALA A 304 59.61 22.44 -8.47
#